data_AF-A0A1W1XMQ3-F1
#
_entry.id   AF-A0A1W1XMQ3-F1
#
_cell.length_a   1.000
_cell.length_b   1.000
_cell.length_c   1.000
_cell.angle_alpha   90.00
_cell.angle_beta   90.00
_cell.angle_gamma   90.00
#
_symmetry.space_group_name_H-M   'P 1'
#
loop_
_entity.id
_entity.type
_entity.pdbx_description
1 polymer ?
#
loop_
_entity_poly.entity_id
_entity_poly.type
_entity_poly.pdbx_seq_one_letter_code
_entity_poly.pdbx_strand_id
1 'polypeptide(L)'
;MGKLNAIMLREEAARCLLCHEPPCSSACPVKKNPAAIIMSLRMDNYKGAALKANKALEKSGQCGEACENKMYCQRKCTRGKIDRPIKIRMIQENLADGY
;
A
#
# COMPACT_ATOMS: atom_id res chain seq x y z
N MET A 1 -3.00 -9.55 17.00
CA MET A 1 -2.10 -9.33 15.85
C MET A 1 -1.22 -8.14 16.20
N GLY A 2 0.09 -8.35 16.33
CA GLY A 2 1.01 -7.35 16.89
C GLY A 2 1.14 -6.13 15.97
N LYS A 3 1.02 -4.94 16.54
CA LYS A 3 1.33 -3.66 15.87
C LYS A 3 2.69 -3.78 15.20
N LEU A 4 2.75 -3.63 13.88
CA LEU A 4 4.02 -3.60 13.17
C LEU A 4 4.72 -2.29 13.56
N ASN A 5 5.97 -2.38 14.01
CA ASN A 5 6.79 -1.21 14.34
C ASN A 5 6.89 -0.27 13.12
N ALA A 6 6.70 1.04 13.30
CA ALA A 6 6.84 2.07 12.26
C ALA A 6 8.15 1.95 11.45
N ILE A 7 9.22 1.41 12.07
CA ILE A 7 10.48 1.08 11.40
C ILE A 7 10.25 0.10 10.24
N MET A 8 9.55 -1.02 10.47
CA MET A 8 9.28 -2.02 9.43
C MET A 8 8.41 -1.46 8.30
N LEU A 9 7.48 -0.57 8.62
CA LEU A 9 6.65 0.10 7.62
C LEU A 9 7.50 0.97 6.70
N ARG A 10 8.44 1.73 7.27
CA ARG A 10 9.36 2.60 6.54
C ARG A 10 10.33 1.81 5.68
N GLU A 11 10.91 0.72 6.21
CA GLU A 11 11.79 -0.17 5.48
C GLU A 11 11.10 -0.81 4.27
N GLU A 12 9.86 -1.28 4.44
CA GLU A 12 9.11 -1.85 3.33
C GLU A 12 8.76 -0.79 2.27
N ALA A 13 8.36 0.41 2.69
CA ALA A 13 8.11 1.53 1.77
C ALA A 13 9.38 1.96 1.03
N ALA A 14 10.55 1.95 1.69
CA ALA A 14 11.86 2.27 1.12
C ALA A 14 12.24 1.36 -0.06
N ARG A 15 11.74 0.12 -0.09
CA ARG A 15 11.95 -0.80 -1.21
C ARG A 15 11.19 -0.41 -2.49
N CYS A 16 10.18 0.46 -2.40
CA CYS A 16 9.39 0.88 -3.55
C CYS A 16 10.25 1.58 -4.61
N LEU A 17 10.01 1.25 -5.89
CA LEU A 17 10.75 1.82 -7.01
C LEU A 17 10.22 3.19 -7.47
N LEU A 18 9.13 3.68 -6.86
CA LEU A 18 8.46 4.94 -7.26
C LEU A 18 8.23 5.02 -8.78
N CYS A 19 7.65 3.95 -9.34
CA CYS A 19 7.41 3.83 -10.78
C CYS A 19 6.64 5.05 -11.32
N HIS A 20 7.09 5.60 -12.44
CA HIS A 20 6.43 6.70 -13.16
C HIS A 20 5.00 6.33 -13.58
N GLU A 21 4.84 5.15 -14.17
CA GLU A 21 3.54 4.55 -14.48
C GLU A 21 3.30 3.37 -13.51
N PRO A 22 2.70 3.61 -12.34
CA PRO A 22 2.63 2.60 -11.28
C PRO A 22 1.65 1.48 -11.62
N PRO A 23 2.11 0.26 -11.98
CA PRO A 23 1.20 -0.83 -12.33
C PRO A 23 0.37 -1.29 -11.12
N CYS A 24 0.85 -1.06 -9.91
CA CYS A 24 0.11 -1.35 -8.68
C CYS A 24 -1.16 -0.49 -8.53
N SER A 25 -1.14 0.75 -9.01
CA SER A 25 -2.31 1.64 -8.98
C SER A 25 -3.30 1.30 -10.10
N SER A 26 -2.81 1.04 -11.32
CA SER A 26 -3.65 0.61 -12.44
C SER A 26 -4.35 -0.73 -12.21
N ALA A 27 -3.76 -1.60 -11.38
CA ALA A 27 -4.29 -2.92 -11.08
C ALA A 27 -5.38 -2.96 -9.99
N CYS A 28 -5.64 -1.85 -9.30
CA CYS A 28 -6.61 -1.86 -8.21
C CYS A 28 -8.06 -1.81 -8.74
N PRO A 29 -8.92 -2.81 -8.45
CA PRO A 29 -10.28 -2.86 -8.98
C PRO A 29 -11.18 -1.72 -8.48
N VAL A 30 -10.93 -1.24 -7.26
CA VAL A 30 -11.66 -0.13 -6.64
C VAL A 30 -10.95 1.22 -6.82
N LYS A 31 -9.99 1.30 -7.76
CA LYS A 31 -9.25 2.53 -8.10
C LYS A 31 -8.52 3.19 -6.91
N LYS A 32 -8.07 2.41 -5.93
CA LYS A 32 -7.10 2.92 -4.94
C LYS A 32 -5.79 3.30 -5.63
N ASN A 33 -5.07 4.23 -5.01
CA ASN A 33 -3.74 4.64 -5.45
C ASN A 33 -2.65 4.20 -4.45
N PRO A 34 -2.23 2.91 -4.44
CA PRO A 34 -1.09 2.43 -3.67
C PRO A 34 0.18 3.26 -3.85
N ALA A 35 0.46 3.73 -5.07
CA ALA A 35 1.65 4.53 -5.33
C ALA A 35 1.65 5.84 -4.52
N ALA A 36 0.54 6.56 -4.47
CA ALA A 36 0.42 7.80 -3.69
C ALA A 36 0.48 7.56 -2.17
N ILE A 37 -0.04 6.43 -1.69
CA ILE A 37 0.06 6.02 -0.27
C ILE A 37 1.53 5.79 0.10
N ILE A 38 2.22 4.96 -0.68
CA ILE A 38 3.63 4.62 -0.44
C ILE A 38 4.54 5.83 -0.62
N MET A 39 4.24 6.70 -1.60
CA MET A 39 4.98 7.95 -1.78
C MET A 39 4.85 8.86 -0.55
N SER A 40 3.67 8.92 0.08
CA SER A 40 3.49 9.67 1.32
C SER A 40 4.35 9.10 2.45
N LEU A 41 4.42 7.78 2.59
CA LEU A 41 5.31 7.12 3.55
C LEU A 41 6.80 7.38 3.24
N ARG A 42 7.18 7.39 1.97
CA ARG A 42 8.55 7.69 1.52
C ARG A 42 9.00 9.11 1.82
N MET A 43 8.05 10.02 2.04
CA MET A 43 8.27 11.41 2.41
C MET A 43 7.98 11.66 3.89
N ASP A 44 7.94 10.61 4.71
CA ASP A 44 7.62 10.65 6.15
C ASP A 44 6.29 11.32 6.50
N ASN A 45 5.38 11.41 5.52
CA ASN A 45 4.04 11.95 5.69
C ASN A 45 3.05 10.83 6.07
N TYR A 46 3.19 10.30 7.28
CA TYR A 46 2.36 9.21 7.81
C TYR A 46 0.87 9.60 7.84
N LYS A 47 0.55 10.80 8.33
CA LYS A 47 -0.82 11.33 8.34
C LYS A 47 -1.42 11.40 6.93
N GLY A 48 -0.65 11.88 5.96
CA GLY A 48 -1.07 11.94 4.56
C GLY A 48 -1.17 10.56 3.90
N ALA A 49 -0.37 9.59 4.33
CA ALA A 49 -0.47 8.20 3.89
C ALA A 49 -1.75 7.55 4.44
N ALA A 50 -2.03 7.74 5.72
CA ALA A 50 -3.21 7.24 6.42
C ALA A 50 -4.51 7.78 5.83
N LEU A 51 -4.59 9.10 5.62
CA LEU A 51 -5.73 9.73 4.98
C LEU A 51 -5.99 9.12 3.59
N LYS A 52 -4.94 8.88 2.79
CA LYS A 52 -5.08 8.23 1.47
C LYS A 52 -5.48 6.76 1.58
N ALA A 53 -4.97 6.04 2.58
CA ALA A 53 -5.35 4.65 2.84
C ALA A 53 -6.84 4.56 3.20
N ASN A 54 -7.32 5.46 4.07
CA ASN A 54 -8.67 5.49 4.62
C ASN A 54 -9.72 6.12 3.70
N LYS A 55 -9.38 7.15 2.91
CA LYS A 55 -10.31 7.83 1.98
C LYS A 55 -10.96 6.87 0.98
N ALA A 56 -10.30 5.75 0.69
CA ALA A 56 -10.82 4.76 -0.22
C ALA A 56 -11.49 3.55 0.47
N LEU A 57 -11.66 3.57 1.80
CA LEU A 57 -12.36 2.54 2.57
C LEU A 57 -13.84 2.85 2.83
N GLU A 58 -14.35 4.04 2.47
CA GLU A 58 -15.76 4.42 2.68
C GLU A 58 -16.78 3.51 1.97
N LYS A 59 -16.37 2.61 1.07
CA LYS A 59 -17.29 1.70 0.35
C LYS A 59 -16.88 0.24 0.29
N SER A 60 -15.77 -0.15 0.91
CA SER A 60 -15.36 -1.55 0.91
C SER A 60 -14.39 -1.77 2.05
N GLY A 61 -14.73 -2.69 2.94
CA GLY A 61 -13.90 -3.14 4.05
C GLY A 61 -12.45 -3.33 3.62
N GLN A 62 -11.57 -3.20 4.62
CA GLN A 62 -10.11 -3.29 4.60
C GLN A 62 -9.48 -3.85 3.30
N CYS A 63 -8.37 -3.25 2.86
CA CYS A 63 -7.62 -3.72 1.69
C CYS A 63 -7.34 -5.23 1.75
N GLY A 64 -8.10 -6.01 0.98
CA GLY A 64 -8.19 -7.46 1.17
C GLY A 64 -9.58 -7.95 0.80
N GLU A 65 -10.60 -7.50 1.52
CA GLU A 65 -12.01 -7.84 1.25
C GLU A 65 -12.46 -7.25 -0.09
N ALA A 66 -12.22 -5.94 -0.30
CA ALA A 66 -12.45 -5.26 -1.57
C ALA A 66 -11.67 -5.87 -2.76
N CYS A 67 -10.63 -6.63 -2.45
CA CYS A 67 -9.75 -7.25 -3.44
C CYS A 67 -10.08 -8.73 -3.66
N GLU A 68 -11.11 -9.28 -2.98
CA GLU A 68 -11.39 -10.72 -2.90
C GLU A 68 -10.14 -11.55 -2.52
N ASN A 69 -9.27 -10.96 -1.71
CA ASN A 69 -7.95 -11.47 -1.33
C ASN A 69 -7.02 -11.81 -2.52
N LYS A 70 -7.27 -11.28 -3.72
CA LYS A 70 -6.49 -11.57 -4.94
C LYS A 70 -5.18 -10.79 -5.05
N MET A 71 -4.97 -9.78 -4.19
CA MET A 71 -3.75 -8.95 -4.11
C MET A 71 -3.27 -8.38 -5.46
N TYR A 72 -4.19 -7.88 -6.29
CA TYR A 72 -3.90 -7.42 -7.67
C TYR A 72 -2.72 -6.44 -7.76
N CYS A 73 -2.70 -5.44 -6.87
CA CYS A 73 -1.65 -4.42 -6.83
C CYS A 73 -0.26 -5.01 -6.54
N GLN A 74 -0.16 -6.00 -5.65
CA GLN A 74 1.10 -6.68 -5.32
C GLN A 74 1.54 -7.58 -6.48
N ARG A 75 0.61 -8.33 -7.08
CA ARG A 75 0.87 -9.21 -8.22
C ARG A 75 1.40 -8.46 -9.44
N LYS A 76 1.00 -7.19 -9.62
CA LYS A 76 1.45 -6.32 -10.72
C LYS A 76 2.65 -5.44 -10.37
N CYS A 77 3.16 -5.49 -9.14
CA CYS A 77 4.27 -4.64 -8.72
C CYS A 77 5.56 -4.95 -9.49
N THR A 78 6.16 -3.94 -10.13
CA THR A 78 7.41 -4.08 -10.92
C THR A 78 8.57 -4.66 -10.09
N ARG A 79 8.67 -4.30 -8.81
CA ARG A 79 9.70 -4.80 -7.89
C ARG A 79 9.66 -6.33 -7.75
N GLY A 80 8.49 -6.95 -7.93
CA GLY A 80 8.35 -8.42 -7.92
C GLY A 80 9.10 -9.13 -9.06
N LYS A 81 9.57 -8.40 -10.08
CA LYS A 81 10.46 -8.94 -11.12
C LYS A 81 11.94 -8.91 -10.75
N ILE A 82 12.30 -8.24 -9.65
CA ILE A 82 13.68 -8.10 -9.16
C ILE A 82 13.88 -9.06 -7.98
N ASP A 83 13.02 -8.95 -6.97
CA ASP A 83 13.09 -9.80 -5.77
C ASP A 83 11.69 -10.23 -5.31
N ARG A 84 10.98 -9.35 -4.61
CA ARG A 84 9.61 -9.58 -4.14
C ARG A 84 8.80 -8.31 -4.26
N PRO A 85 7.48 -8.42 -4.52
CA PRO A 85 6.62 -7.24 -4.56
C PRO A 85 6.60 -6.52 -3.22
N ILE A 86 6.27 -5.23 -3.27
CA ILE A 86 5.98 -4.47 -2.06
C ILE A 86 4.76 -5.08 -1.37
N LYS A 87 4.83 -5.24 -0.04
CA LYS A 87 3.72 -5.70 0.80
C LYS A 87 2.68 -4.58 0.98
N ILE A 88 2.02 -4.19 -0.11
CA ILE A 88 1.03 -3.11 -0.17
C ILE A 88 -0.12 -3.34 0.80
N ARG A 89 -0.60 -4.58 0.94
CA ARG A 89 -1.67 -4.93 1.89
C ARG A 89 -1.25 -4.60 3.32
N MET A 90 -0.09 -5.12 3.73
CA MET A 90 0.50 -4.88 5.05
C MET A 90 0.66 -3.37 5.32
N ILE A 91 1.15 -2.61 4.34
CA ILE A 91 1.28 -1.15 4.46
C ILE A 91 -0.08 -0.49 4.71
N GLN A 92 -1.11 -0.86 3.95
CA GLN A 92 -2.43 -0.24 4.07
C GLN A 92 -3.16 -0.62 5.35
N GLU A 93 -3.10 -1.88 5.77
CA GLU A 93 -3.69 -2.34 7.04
C GLU A 93 -3.05 -1.60 8.23
N ASN A 94 -1.72 -1.50 8.28
CA ASN A 94 -1.03 -0.75 9.34
C ASN A 94 -1.38 0.74 9.34
N LEU A 95 -1.55 1.34 8.15
CA LEU A 95 -1.96 2.74 8.04
C LEU A 95 -3.41 2.99 8.50
N ALA A 96 -4.30 2.02 8.28
CA ALA A 96 -5.70 2.10 8.68
C ALA A 96 -5.87 1.92 10.20
N ASP A 97 -5.05 1.06 10.80
CA ASP A 97 -5.06 0.75 12.24
C ASP A 97 -4.32 1.80 13.09
N GLY A 98 -3.85 2.89 12.47
CA GLY A 98 -3.36 4.08 13.17
C GLY A 98 -1.85 4.21 13.34
N TYR A 99 -1.04 3.31 12.75
CA TYR A 99 0.43 3.27 12.75
C TYR A 99 1.11 3.42 14.12
#